data_AF-A0A377B1T2-F1
#
_entry.id   AF-A0A377B1T2-F1
#
_cell.length_a   1.000
_cell.length_b   1.000
_cell.length_c   1.000
_cell.angle_alpha   90.00
_cell.angle_beta   90.00
_cell.angle_gamma   90.00
#
_symmetry.space_group_name_H-M   'P 1'
#
loop_
_entity.id
_entity.type
_entity.pdbx_description
1 polymer ?
#
loop_
_entity_poly.entity_id
_entity_poly.type
_entity_poly.pdbx_seq_one_letter_code
_entity_poly.pdbx_strand_id
1 'polypeptide(L)'
;MTIRSKTYMGSGFNELKFDDATGREQVYIHAQKNMDTEVLNDRTTTVKHDHRETVKNDQTVTIQEGNRLLTVEKGHKITGSTERVFI
;
A
#
# COMPACT_ATOMS: atom_id res chain seq x y z
N MET A 1 18.52 11.30 -2.14
CA MET A 1 18.14 11.81 -3.48
C MET A 1 16.64 11.99 -3.56
N THR A 2 16.14 13.01 -4.26
CA THR A 2 14.70 13.22 -4.45
C THR A 2 14.40 13.57 -5.90
N ILE A 3 13.38 12.93 -6.47
CA ILE A 3 12.72 13.34 -7.71
C ILE A 3 11.32 13.79 -7.34
N ARG A 4 11.03 15.08 -7.50
CA ARG A 4 9.76 15.70 -7.10
C ARG A 4 9.21 16.55 -8.23
N SER A 5 7.94 16.36 -8.55
CA SER A 5 7.22 17.18 -9.52
C SER A 5 6.47 18.35 -8.85
N LYS A 6 5.90 19.24 -9.65
CA LYS A 6 4.86 20.19 -9.22
C LYS A 6 3.62 19.93 -10.07
N THR A 7 2.45 19.85 -9.45
CA THR A 7 1.19 19.75 -10.18
C THR A 7 1.06 20.90 -11.17
N TYR A 8 0.84 20.60 -12.45
CA TYR A 8 0.64 21.62 -13.48
C TYR A 8 -0.65 22.38 -13.22
N MET A 9 -0.57 23.71 -13.20
CA MET A 9 -1.70 24.61 -12.93
C MET A 9 -2.51 24.26 -11.66
N GLY A 10 -1.86 23.67 -10.66
CA GLY A 10 -2.51 23.29 -9.41
C GLY A 10 -1.54 23.25 -8.23
N SER A 11 -2.08 22.93 -7.07
CA SER A 11 -1.29 22.63 -5.87
C SER A 11 -1.00 21.14 -5.78
N GLY A 12 0.22 20.78 -5.34
CA GLY A 12 0.59 19.39 -5.09
C GLY A 12 1.88 18.96 -5.77
N PHE A 13 2.26 17.70 -5.54
CA PHE A 13 3.46 17.08 -6.10
C PHE A 13 3.35 15.57 -6.10
N ASN A 14 4.09 14.90 -6.98
CA ASN A 14 4.47 13.50 -6.81
C ASN A 14 5.92 13.46 -6.35
N GLU A 15 6.31 12.45 -5.57
CA GLU A 15 7.68 12.31 -5.09
C GLU A 15 8.13 10.86 -5.04
N LEU A 16 9.38 10.65 -5.47
CA LEU A 16 10.19 9.48 -5.15
C LEU A 16 11.44 9.98 -4.42
N LYS A 17 11.62 9.56 -3.18
CA LYS A 17 12.76 9.96 -2.33
C LYS A 17 13.51 8.73 -1.83
N PHE A 18 14.83 8.81 -1.90
CA PHE A 18 15.79 7.90 -1.29
C PHE A 18 16.54 8.65 -0.19
N ASP A 19 16.46 8.17 1.04
CA ASP A 19 17.20 8.65 2.20
C ASP A 19 18.19 7.56 2.63
N ASP A 20 19.49 7.85 2.56
CA ASP A 20 20.57 6.89 2.83
C ASP A 20 21.27 7.20 4.17
N ALA A 21 20.57 7.87 5.09
CA ALA A 21 21.08 8.09 6.44
C ALA A 21 21.29 6.74 7.15
N THR A 22 22.54 6.42 7.49
CA THR A 22 22.92 5.13 8.08
C THR A 22 22.03 4.75 9.27
N GLY A 23 21.41 3.56 9.18
CA GLY A 23 20.51 3.02 10.21
C GLY A 23 19.10 3.62 10.22
N ARG A 24 18.77 4.51 9.26
CA ARG A 24 17.46 5.13 9.07
C ARG A 24 17.12 5.26 7.58
N GLU A 25 17.62 4.35 6.77
CA GLU A 25 17.44 4.35 5.33
C GLU A 25 15.94 4.26 4.97
N GLN A 26 15.50 5.02 3.97
CA GLN A 26 14.10 5.08 3.57
C GLN A 26 13.94 5.30 2.07
N VAL A 27 13.06 4.50 1.47
CA VAL A 27 12.41 4.84 0.19
C VAL A 27 11.01 5.37 0.48
N TYR A 28 10.68 6.55 -0.02
CA TYR A 28 9.37 7.18 0.11
C TYR A 28 8.78 7.44 -1.28
N ILE A 29 7.54 6.99 -1.47
CA ILE A 29 6.77 7.18 -2.70
C ILE A 29 5.49 7.93 -2.34
N HIS A 30 5.24 9.03 -3.03
CA HIS A 30 4.04 9.85 -2.89
C HIS A 30 3.38 10.09 -4.23
N ALA A 31 2.11 9.73 -4.32
CA ALA A 31 1.24 10.07 -5.44
C ALA A 31 0.19 11.08 -4.99
N GLN A 32 0.04 12.17 -5.73
CA GLN A 32 -0.88 13.26 -5.40
C GLN A 32 -2.36 12.86 -5.55
N LYS A 33 -2.66 11.96 -6.50
CA LYS A 33 -4.04 11.61 -6.85
C LYS A 33 -4.22 10.09 -6.95
N ASN A 34 -3.75 9.49 -8.04
CA ASN A 34 -3.84 8.06 -8.29
C ASN A 34 -2.44 7.47 -8.36
N MET A 35 -2.31 6.21 -7.93
CA MET A 35 -1.14 5.38 -8.16
C MET A 35 -1.62 4.07 -8.77
N ASP A 36 -1.20 3.80 -10.00
CA ASP A 36 -1.43 2.53 -10.68
C ASP A 36 -0.12 1.74 -10.68
N THR A 37 -0.20 0.42 -10.51
CA THR A 37 0.96 -0.48 -10.60
C THR A 37 0.55 -1.69 -11.43
N GLU A 38 1.10 -1.79 -12.62
CA GLU A 38 0.93 -2.94 -13.51
C GLU A 38 2.20 -3.79 -13.51
N VAL A 39 2.04 -5.10 -13.34
CA VAL A 39 3.14 -6.06 -13.38
C VAL A 39 2.72 -7.20 -14.29
N LEU A 40 3.45 -7.37 -15.40
CA LEU A 40 3.07 -8.30 -16.47
C LEU A 40 3.44 -9.77 -16.18
N ASN A 41 4.25 -10.01 -15.16
CA ASN A 41 4.68 -11.34 -14.77
C ASN A 41 4.49 -11.54 -13.26
N ASP A 42 5.55 -11.37 -12.46
CA ASP A 42 5.51 -11.68 -11.03
C ASP A 42 5.79 -10.45 -10.16
N ARG A 43 5.02 -10.28 -9.08
CA ARG A 43 5.33 -9.34 -8.00
C ARG A 43 5.59 -10.08 -6.70
N THR A 44 6.83 -10.02 -6.22
CA THR A 44 7.21 -10.52 -4.89
C THR A 44 7.44 -9.36 -3.93
N THR A 45 6.90 -9.44 -2.72
CA THR A 45 7.16 -8.47 -1.64
C THR A 45 7.62 -9.21 -0.40
N THR A 46 8.79 -8.83 0.14
CA THR A 46 9.31 -9.37 1.41
C THR A 46 9.54 -8.22 2.37
N VAL A 47 8.92 -8.28 3.55
CA VAL A 47 9.07 -7.30 4.63
C VAL A 47 9.61 -8.01 5.86
N LYS A 48 10.81 -7.62 6.32
CA LYS A 48 11.53 -8.32 7.40
C LYS A 48 11.02 -8.02 8.80
N HIS A 49 10.29 -6.92 8.98
CA HIS A 49 9.75 -6.50 10.27
C HIS A 49 8.22 -6.39 10.19
N ASP A 50 7.69 -5.22 9.85
CA ASP A 50 6.24 -4.97 9.82
C ASP A 50 5.76 -4.42 8.48
N HIS A 51 4.62 -4.92 8.01
CA HIS A 51 3.84 -4.29 6.95
C HIS A 51 2.57 -3.66 7.56
N ARG A 52 2.35 -2.37 7.27
CA ARG A 52 1.13 -1.65 7.66
C ARG A 52 0.52 -0.99 6.44
N GLU A 53 -0.75 -1.25 6.23
CA GLU A 53 -1.57 -0.64 5.19
C GLU A 53 -2.79 0.03 5.84
N THR A 54 -3.24 1.15 5.27
CA THR A 54 -4.44 1.85 5.72
C THR A 54 -5.22 2.32 4.51
N VAL A 55 -6.38 1.71 4.30
CA VAL A 55 -7.34 2.10 3.26
C VAL A 55 -8.51 2.82 3.94
N LYS A 56 -8.78 4.05 3.51
CA LYS A 56 -9.82 4.89 4.14
C LYS A 56 -11.23 4.64 3.62
N ASN A 57 -11.34 4.03 2.45
CA ASN A 57 -12.60 3.65 1.83
C ASN A 57 -12.55 2.15 1.51
N ASP A 58 -12.87 1.74 0.29
CA ASP A 58 -12.96 0.33 -0.07
C ASP A 58 -11.63 -0.26 -0.55
N GLN A 59 -11.42 -1.55 -0.25
CA GLN A 59 -10.34 -2.36 -0.79
C GLN A 59 -10.93 -3.61 -1.47
N THR A 60 -10.63 -3.76 -2.76
CA THR A 60 -11.01 -4.95 -3.54
C THR A 60 -9.76 -5.73 -3.94
N VAL A 61 -9.76 -7.04 -3.69
CA VAL A 61 -8.70 -7.96 -4.12
C VAL A 61 -9.32 -9.07 -4.94
N THR A 62 -8.92 -9.18 -6.20
CA THR A 62 -9.41 -10.22 -7.13
C THR A 62 -8.24 -11.13 -7.53
N ILE A 63 -8.43 -12.43 -7.34
CA ILE A 63 -7.51 -13.48 -7.82
C ILE A 63 -8.32 -14.27 -8.84
N GLN A 64 -8.00 -14.09 -10.13
CA GLN A 64 -8.76 -14.70 -11.22
C GLN A 64 -8.50 -16.20 -11.33
N GLU A 65 -7.23 -16.60 -11.14
CA GLU A 65 -6.80 -17.99 -11.23
C GLU A 65 -5.90 -18.34 -10.03
N GLY A 66 -5.95 -19.58 -9.58
CA GLY A 66 -5.15 -20.08 -8.46
C GLY A 66 -5.76 -19.81 -7.08
N ASN A 67 -4.89 -19.67 -6.07
CA ASN A 67 -5.30 -19.68 -4.66
C ASN A 67 -4.67 -18.53 -3.85
N ARG A 68 -5.39 -18.04 -2.85
CA ARG A 68 -4.82 -17.24 -1.76
C ARG A 68 -4.43 -18.13 -0.60
N LEU A 69 -3.15 -18.20 -0.29
CA LEU A 69 -2.65 -18.82 0.93
C LEU A 69 -2.28 -17.74 1.96
N LEU A 70 -2.83 -17.83 3.17
CA LEU A 70 -2.47 -16.99 4.30
C LEU A 70 -2.08 -17.89 5.49
N THR A 71 -0.82 -17.82 5.90
CA THR A 71 -0.32 -18.50 7.10
C THR A 71 -0.05 -17.47 8.19
N VAL A 72 -0.61 -17.69 9.38
CA VAL A 72 -0.43 -16.81 10.54
C VAL A 72 -0.06 -17.66 11.76
N GLU A 73 1.17 -17.49 12.24
CA GLU A 73 1.74 -18.37 13.29
C GLU A 73 1.23 -18.07 14.71
N LYS A 74 0.89 -16.81 15.01
CA LYS A 74 0.58 -16.40 16.40
C LYS A 74 -0.85 -15.93 16.61
N GLY A 75 -1.41 -15.12 15.71
CA GLY A 75 -2.76 -14.61 15.88
C GLY A 75 -3.25 -13.74 14.73
N HIS A 76 -4.53 -13.88 14.43
CA HIS A 76 -5.23 -13.12 13.39
C HIS A 76 -6.52 -12.56 13.99
N LYS A 77 -6.66 -11.23 14.00
CA LYS A 77 -7.85 -10.54 14.52
C LYS A 77 -8.47 -9.72 13.40
N ILE A 78 -9.77 -9.93 13.19
CA ILE A 78 -10.60 -9.16 12.28
C ILE A 78 -11.69 -8.50 13.12
N THR A 79 -11.91 -7.21 12.91
CA THR A 79 -12.99 -6.46 13.57
C THR A 79 -13.76 -5.70 12.50
N GLY A 80 -15.09 -5.80 12.52
CA GLY A 80 -15.99 -5.05 11.66
C GLY A 80 -17.16 -4.51 12.47
N SER A 81 -17.74 -3.41 12.03
CA SER A 81 -19.02 -2.90 12.52
C SER A 81 -20.14 -3.41 11.61
N THR A 82 -21.05 -4.22 12.15
CA THR A 82 -22.27 -4.61 11.43
C THR A 82 -23.29 -3.48 11.56
N GLU A 83 -23.86 -3.02 10.44
CA GLU A 83 -25.11 -2.25 10.49
C GLU A 83 -26.22 -3.21 10.95
N ARG A 84 -26.78 -2.95 12.15
CA ARG A 84 -27.94 -3.69 12.62
C ARG A 84 -29.13 -3.30 11.74
N VAL A 85 -29.55 -4.20 10.86
CA VAL A 85 -30.84 -4.09 10.18
C VAL A 85 -31.92 -4.36 11.23
N PHE A 86 -32.62 -3.31 11.64
CA PHE A 86 -33.86 -3.45 12.41
C PHE A 86 -34.95 -3.82 11.41
N ILE A 87 -35.46 -5.05 11.51
CA ILE A 87 -36.75 -5.45 10.92
C ILE A 87 -37.86 -5.25 11.94
#